data_AF-A0A383DZI3-F1
#
_entry.id   AF-A0A383DZI3-F1
#
_cell.length_a   1.000
_cell.length_b   1.000
_cell.length_c   1.000
_cell.angle_alpha   90.00
_cell.angle_beta   90.00
_cell.angle_gamma   90.00
#
_symmetry.space_group_name_H-M   'P 1'
#
loop_
_entity.id
_entity.type
_entity.pdbx_description
1 polymer ?
#
loop_
_entity_poly.entity_id
_entity_poly.type
_entity_poly.pdbx_seq_one_letter_code
_entity_poly.pdbx_strand_id
1 'polypeptide(L)'
;MNRYKPKKCKSPAKAIREFCIECMGGRENDGYLKHIKNCGSVDCALFDFRFGNNPHHKQKLTKEQRKEKGDRLRTSLSHDERSKKLSGFAFN
;
A
#
# COMPACT_ATOMS: atom_id res chain seq x y z
N MET A 1 -18.22 -10.45 -10.01
CA MET A 1 -17.07 -9.54 -10.14
C MET A 1 -16.34 -9.94 -11.41
N ASN A 2 -15.98 -9.02 -12.31
CA ASN A 2 -15.34 -9.40 -13.57
C ASN A 2 -13.89 -9.82 -13.30
N ARG A 3 -13.55 -11.09 -13.62
CA ARG A 3 -12.20 -11.70 -13.58
C ARG A 3 -11.04 -10.79 -14.03
N TYR A 4 -11.35 -9.84 -14.91
CA TYR A 4 -10.40 -9.12 -15.77
C TYR A 4 -10.18 -7.65 -15.41
N LYS A 5 -10.64 -7.16 -14.25
CA LYS A 5 -10.42 -5.76 -13.87
C LYS A 5 -9.47 -5.63 -12.68
N PRO A 6 -8.17 -5.33 -12.90
CA PRO A 6 -7.25 -5.02 -11.81
C PRO A 6 -7.77 -3.83 -10.99
N LYS A 7 -7.52 -3.85 -9.67
CA LYS A 7 -7.98 -2.78 -8.78
C LYS A 7 -7.15 -1.51 -9.01
N LYS A 8 -7.77 -0.42 -9.47
CA LYS A 8 -7.06 0.87 -9.57
C LYS A 8 -6.57 1.32 -8.19
N CYS A 9 -5.27 1.57 -8.07
CA CYS A 9 -4.60 1.94 -6.83
C CYS A 9 -3.81 3.24 -7.03
N LYS A 10 -3.82 4.14 -6.04
CA LYS A 10 -3.06 5.41 -6.09
C LYS A 10 -1.54 5.21 -5.91
N SER A 11 -1.14 4.12 -5.25
CA SER A 11 0.26 3.76 -5.05
C SER A 11 0.78 3.00 -6.26
N PRO A 12 1.88 3.45 -6.90
CA PRO A 12 2.47 2.74 -8.04
C PRO A 12 2.83 1.29 -7.71
N ALA A 13 3.45 1.04 -6.55
CA ALA A 13 3.81 -0.30 -6.13
C ALA A 13 2.56 -1.20 -5.98
N LYS A 14 1.47 -0.69 -5.40
CA LYS A 14 0.21 -1.44 -5.32
C LYS A 14 -0.41 -1.68 -6.69
N ALA A 15 -0.33 -0.74 -7.62
CA ALA A 15 -0.81 -0.94 -8.99
C ALA A 15 0.00 -2.04 -9.71
N ILE A 16 1.33 -2.05 -9.55
CA ILE A 16 2.19 -3.11 -10.09
C ILE A 16 1.82 -4.47 -9.49
N ARG A 17 1.50 -4.53 -8.19
CA ARG A 17 1.00 -5.76 -7.57
C ARG A 17 -0.28 -6.26 -8.24
N GLU A 18 -1.25 -5.39 -8.55
CA GLU A 18 -2.46 -5.81 -9.25
C GLU A 18 -2.15 -6.36 -10.65
N PHE A 19 -1.20 -5.74 -11.36
CA PHE A 19 -0.69 -6.28 -12.62
C PHE A 19 -0.08 -7.67 -12.45
N CYS A 20 0.74 -7.90 -11.42
CA CYS A 20 1.28 -9.23 -11.14
C CYS A 20 0.20 -10.26 -10.79
N ILE A 21 -0.89 -9.85 -10.13
CA ILE A 21 -2.04 -10.72 -9.87
C ILE A 21 -2.69 -11.13 -11.19
N GLU A 22 -2.92 -10.19 -12.10
CA GLU A 22 -3.48 -10.45 -13.43
C GLU A 22 -2.57 -11.37 -14.27
N CYS A 23 -1.27 -11.08 -14.29
CA CYS A 23 -0.25 -11.89 -14.96
C CYS A 23 -0.23 -13.35 -14.48
N MET A 24 -0.50 -13.60 -13.20
CA MET A 24 -0.56 -14.95 -12.61
C MET A 24 -1.95 -15.59 -12.62
N GLY A 25 -2.88 -15.10 -13.45
CA GLY A 25 -4.21 -15.71 -13.63
C GLY A 25 -5.35 -15.05 -12.85
N GLY A 26 -5.11 -13.90 -12.25
CA GLY A 26 -6.12 -13.06 -11.61
C GLY A 26 -6.46 -13.44 -10.17
N ARG A 27 -7.37 -12.66 -9.56
CA ARG A 27 -7.77 -12.83 -8.14
C ARG A 27 -8.63 -14.06 -7.87
N GLU A 28 -9.30 -14.57 -8.90
CA GLU A 28 -10.14 -15.77 -8.82
C GLU A 28 -9.31 -17.06 -8.89
N ASN A 29 -8.03 -16.97 -9.24
CA ASN A 29 -7.14 -18.12 -9.19
C ASN A 29 -6.76 -18.44 -7.73
N ASP A 30 -7.07 -19.66 -7.32
CA ASP A 30 -6.71 -20.19 -6.01
C ASP A 30 -5.20 -20.26 -5.85
N GLY A 31 -4.66 -19.35 -5.05
CA GLY A 31 -3.23 -19.29 -4.79
C GLY A 31 -2.45 -18.29 -5.64
N TYR A 32 -3.10 -17.28 -6.23
CA TYR A 32 -2.41 -16.16 -6.90
C TYR A 32 -1.22 -15.59 -6.08
N LEU A 33 -1.35 -15.53 -4.75
CA LEU A 33 -0.27 -15.15 -3.82
C LEU A 33 0.95 -16.07 -3.93
N LYS A 34 0.72 -17.39 -3.95
CA LYS A 34 1.76 -18.41 -4.09
C LYS A 34 2.38 -18.34 -5.48
N HIS A 35 1.58 -18.11 -6.51
CA HIS A 35 2.03 -17.93 -7.88
C HIS A 35 2.95 -16.71 -8.03
N ILE A 36 2.57 -15.55 -7.49
CA ILE A 36 3.44 -14.36 -7.48
C ILE A 36 4.73 -14.62 -6.68
N LYS A 37 4.62 -15.31 -5.54
CA LYS A 37 5.78 -15.65 -4.70
C LYS A 37 6.76 -16.54 -5.46
N ASN A 38 6.25 -17.51 -6.20
CA ASN A 38 7.03 -18.50 -6.95
C ASN A 38 7.24 -18.10 -8.41
N CYS A 39 7.03 -16.84 -8.77
CA CYS A 39 7.28 -16.36 -10.12
C CYS A 39 8.77 -16.54 -10.46
N GLY A 40 9.06 -17.29 -11.53
CA GLY A 40 10.42 -17.59 -11.98
C GLY A 40 11.03 -16.52 -12.87
N SER A 41 10.25 -15.53 -13.30
CA SER A 41 10.69 -14.46 -14.21
C SER A 41 11.51 -13.39 -13.48
N VAL A 42 12.69 -13.75 -12.97
CA VAL A 42 13.58 -12.87 -12.22
C VAL A 42 14.03 -11.64 -13.02
N ASP A 43 14.13 -11.77 -14.34
CA ASP A 43 14.51 -10.68 -15.26
C ASP A 43 13.34 -9.74 -15.62
N CYS A 44 12.14 -10.02 -15.10
CA CYS A 44 11.01 -9.12 -15.28
C CYS A 44 11.31 -7.77 -14.61
N ALA A 45 11.17 -6.67 -15.35
CA ALA A 45 11.39 -5.31 -14.83
C ALA A 45 10.53 -4.97 -13.60
N LEU A 46 9.43 -5.70 -13.39
CA LEU A 46 8.51 -5.51 -12.26
C LEU A 46 8.77 -6.47 -11.09
N PHE A 47 9.74 -7.39 -11.20
CA PHE A 47 9.96 -8.49 -10.26
C PHE A 47 10.07 -7.98 -8.82
N ASP A 48 10.92 -7.00 -8.56
CA ASP A 48 11.13 -6.42 -7.22
C ASP A 48 9.89 -5.80 -6.58
N PHE A 49 8.92 -5.39 -7.40
CA PHE A 49 7.72 -4.67 -6.96
C PHE A 49 6.50 -5.57 -6.79
N ARG A 50 6.61 -6.87 -7.16
CA ARG A 50 5.49 -7.83 -7.24
C ARG A 50 4.67 -7.99 -5.96
N PHE A 51 5.26 -7.64 -4.82
CA PHE A 51 4.60 -7.69 -3.51
C PHE A 51 3.90 -6.38 -3.10
N GLY A 52 3.88 -5.36 -3.95
CA GLY A 52 3.22 -4.09 -3.66
C GLY A 52 4.09 -3.11 -2.87
N ASN A 53 5.39 -3.39 -2.75
CA ASN A 53 6.37 -2.57 -2.07
C ASN A 53 7.52 -2.24 -3.02
N ASN A 54 8.12 -1.06 -2.88
CA ASN A 54 9.32 -0.68 -3.63
C ASN A 54 10.55 -0.89 -2.73
N PRO A 55 11.37 -1.93 -2.94
CA PRO A 55 12.55 -2.19 -2.12
C PRO A 55 13.65 -1.13 -2.27
N HIS A 56 13.61 -0.35 -3.35
CA HIS A 56 14.56 0.72 -3.65
C HIS A 56 14.20 2.03 -2.95
N HIS A 57 12.97 2.18 -2.48
CA HIS A 57 12.52 3.36 -1.75
C HIS A 57 12.82 3.23 -0.25
N LYS A 58 14.08 3.45 0.14
CA LYS A 58 14.53 3.47 1.53
C LYS A 58 14.69 4.91 2.03
N GLN A 59 13.83 5.35 2.94
CA GLN A 59 14.08 6.58 3.70
C GLN A 59 15.12 6.30 4.79
N LYS A 60 16.35 6.81 4.62
CA LYS A 60 17.35 6.85 5.69
C LYS A 60 16.95 7.97 6.66
N LEU A 61 16.23 7.62 7.72
CA LEU A 61 15.88 8.54 8.81
C LEU A 61 16.75 8.22 10.02
N THR A 62 17.28 9.26 10.66
CA THR A 62 17.87 9.11 11.99
C THR A 62 16.80 8.74 13.02
N LYS A 63 17.22 8.32 14.22
CA LYS A 63 16.28 8.00 15.31
C LYS A 63 15.45 9.23 15.70
N GLU A 64 16.10 10.39 15.71
CA GLU A 64 15.54 11.70 16.04
C GLU A 64 14.50 12.11 14.97
N GLN A 65 14.86 12.03 13.69
CA GLN A 65 13.94 12.33 12.58
C GLN A 65 12.72 11.39 12.55
N ARG A 66 12.92 10.10 12.90
CA ARG A 66 11.82 9.14 13.00
C ARG A 66 10.89 9.49 14.17
N LYS A 67 11.45 9.85 15.33
CA LYS A 67 10.68 10.29 16.50
C LYS A 67 9.87 11.55 16.18
N GLU A 68 10.51 12.56 15.61
CA GLU A 68 9.87 13.82 15.24
C GLU A 68 8.71 13.62 14.25
N LYS A 69 8.89 12.77 13.23
CA LYS A 69 7.79 12.39 12.32
C LYS A 69 6.64 11.71 13.04
N GLY A 70 6.94 10.80 13.97
CA GLY A 70 5.94 10.13 14.80
C GLY A 70 5.17 11.11 15.69
N ASP A 71 5.88 12.04 16.32
CA ASP A 71 5.29 13.08 17.16
C ASP A 71 4.37 14.00 16.34
N ARG A 72 4.81 14.46 15.16
CA ARG A 72 3.98 15.26 14.25
C ARG A 72 2.70 14.54 13.85
N LEU A 73 2.79 13.25 13.51
CA LEU A 73 1.62 12.44 13.15
C LEU A 73 0.65 12.30 14.32
N ARG A 74 1.16 12.05 15.53
CA ARG A 74 0.33 11.96 16.75
C ARG A 74 -0.40 13.28 17.01
N THR A 75 0.28 14.41 16.87
CA THR A 75 -0.33 15.73 17.01
C THR A 75 -1.43 15.96 15.97
N SER A 76 -1.20 15.65 14.69
CA SER A 76 -2.22 15.82 13.64
C SER A 76 -3.47 14.96 13.88
N LEU A 77 -3.29 13.70 14.31
CA LEU A 77 -4.41 12.82 14.63
C LEU A 77 -5.24 13.35 15.80
N SER A 78 -4.59 13.86 16.85
CA SER A 78 -5.29 14.44 18.00
C SER A 78 -6.12 15.69 17.63
N HIS A 79 -5.64 16.50 16.68
CA HIS A 79 -6.37 17.65 16.17
C HIS A 79 -7.61 17.22 15.37
N ASP A 80 -7.47 16.22 14.50
CA ASP A 80 -8.58 15.67 13.73
C ASP A 80 -9.67 15.03 14.62
N GLU A 81 -9.28 14.30 15.66
CA GLU A 81 -10.23 13.74 16.63
C GLU A 81 -10.97 14.84 17.40
N ARG A 82 -10.26 15.88 17.84
CA ARG A 82 -10.86 17.04 18.50
C ARG A 82 -11.81 17.79 17.58
N SER A 83 -11.43 17.98 16.31
CA SER A 83 -12.25 18.64 15.30
C SER A 83 -13.55 17.86 15.03
N LYS A 84 -13.47 16.53 14.86
CA LYS A 84 -14.65 15.66 14.73
C LYS A 84 -15.56 15.74 15.94
N LYS A 85 -14.99 15.73 17.15
CA LYS A 85 -15.75 15.85 18.39
C LYS A 85 -16.51 17.18 18.43
N LEU A 86 -15.87 18.31 18.12
CA LEU A 86 -16.54 19.62 18.08
C LEU A 86 -17.64 19.69 17.01
N SER A 87 -17.43 19.11 15.82
CA SER A 87 -18.48 19.06 14.79
C SER A 87 -19.69 18.20 15.18
N GLY A 88 -19.50 17.19 16.03
CA GLY A 88 -20.59 16.35 16.55
C GLY A 88 -21.39 16.99 17.69
N PHE A 89 -20.84 18.02 18.35
CA PHE A 89 -21.53 18.78 19.41
C PHE A 89 -22.29 20.00 18.87
N ALA A 90 -22.10 20.39 17.60
CA ALA A 90 -22.72 21.58 17.01
C ALA A 90 -24.16 21.39 16.49
N PHE A 91 -24.76 20.21 16.71
CA PHE A 91 -26.16 19.92 16.38
C PHE A 91 -26.82 19.18 17.55
N ASN A 92 -27.22 19.92 18.58
CA ASN A 92 -28.29 19.61 19.53
C ASN A 92 -28.76 20.91 20.17
#